data_AF-A0A1F6CXZ7-F1
#
_entry.id   AF-A0A1F6CXZ7-F1
#
_cell.length_a   1.000
_cell.length_b   1.000
_cell.length_c   1.000
_cell.angle_alpha   90.00
_cell.angle_beta   90.00
_cell.angle_gamma   90.00
#
_symmetry.space_group_name_H-M   'P 1'
#
loop_
_entity.id
_entity.type
_entity.pdbx_description
1 polymer ?
#
loop_
_entity_poly.entity_id
_entity_poly.type
_entity_poly.pdbx_seq_one_letter_code
_entity_poly.pdbx_strand_id
1 'polypeptide(L)'
;MDRKGANALTGDRDLFVDIQVRGAYGDPVERGCDVKNADKWSPSKFVYRKGRLVSSRNPDEVRVASRLMVDRIAVLYETHIPEHVRGRLVDLGSGKVPLWDTYRNYATEVVCVDWENSLHPNRHLDYQCDLSQKLPFKDREFDTVILSDVIEHIPQPDTLWKEMARILAPNGKALINTPFYYPLHETPHDYYRYTEYALRRFARLAGFEVLLLKPMGGVPEILADLLARQVQFIPGVGRGLAVVIQGIFRVFTGTALGRMASEKTSRAFPFGYFMVVKKLGE
;
A
#
# COMPACT_ATOMS: atom_id res chain seq x y z
N MET A 1 -29.58 -18.25 39.34
CA MET A 1 -29.33 -17.03 38.56
C MET A 1 -28.21 -17.34 37.58
N ASP A 2 -28.59 -17.39 36.31
CA ASP A 2 -27.85 -17.97 35.20
C ASP A 2 -26.49 -17.33 34.92
N ARG A 3 -25.47 -18.17 34.77
CA ARG A 3 -24.23 -17.90 34.04
C ARG A 3 -24.25 -18.74 32.75
N LYS A 4 -24.90 -18.25 31.71
CA LYS A 4 -24.75 -18.74 30.33
C LYS A 4 -24.94 -17.57 29.37
N GLY A 5 -23.90 -17.22 28.62
CA GLY A 5 -24.03 -16.25 27.52
C GLY A 5 -22.80 -15.40 27.24
N ALA A 6 -21.64 -16.02 27.01
CA ALA A 6 -20.53 -15.36 26.31
C ALA A 6 -19.57 -16.43 25.76
N ASN A 7 -20.06 -17.28 24.86
CA ASN A 7 -19.21 -18.16 24.06
C ASN A 7 -19.81 -18.24 22.65
N ALA A 8 -19.56 -17.21 21.85
CA ALA A 8 -19.89 -17.19 20.43
C ALA A 8 -18.98 -16.18 19.69
N LEU A 9 -17.66 -16.30 19.86
CA LEU A 9 -16.66 -15.67 18.99
C LEU A 9 -15.45 -16.60 18.88
N THR A 10 -15.70 -17.84 18.46
CA THR A 10 -14.63 -18.78 18.05
C THR A 10 -14.97 -19.28 16.65
N GLY A 11 -14.69 -18.42 15.67
CA GLY A 11 -14.82 -18.71 14.25
C GLY A 11 -13.72 -18.05 13.43
N ASP A 12 -12.55 -17.82 14.02
CA ASP A 12 -11.35 -17.31 13.33
C ASP A 12 -10.22 -18.34 13.51
N ARG A 13 -10.44 -19.53 12.95
CA ARG A 13 -9.41 -20.57 12.82
C ARG A 13 -9.08 -20.74 11.34
N ASP A 14 -8.55 -19.70 10.68
CA ASP A 14 -7.90 -19.80 9.37
C ASP A 14 -7.08 -18.52 9.02
N LEU A 15 -6.31 -17.99 9.99
CA LEU A 15 -5.47 -16.80 9.80
C LEU A 15 -3.96 -17.10 9.92
N PHE A 16 -3.58 -18.34 9.65
CA PHE A 16 -2.20 -18.79 9.51
C PHE A 16 -1.99 -19.30 8.10
N VAL A 17 -1.87 -18.37 7.16
CA VAL A 17 -1.38 -18.69 5.83
C VAL A 17 0.13 -18.50 5.88
N ASP A 18 0.82 -19.63 6.04
CA ASP A 18 2.17 -19.86 5.57
C ASP A 18 2.38 -19.11 4.25
N ILE A 19 3.51 -18.44 4.02
CA ILE A 19 3.83 -17.86 2.71
C ILE A 19 4.13 -19.03 1.75
N GLN A 20 3.08 -19.75 1.36
CA GLN A 20 3.07 -20.57 0.17
C GLN A 20 2.52 -19.72 -0.96
N VAL A 21 3.43 -19.28 -1.82
CA VAL A 21 3.16 -18.68 -3.12
C VAL A 21 2.41 -19.72 -3.96
N ARG A 22 1.08 -19.73 -3.92
CA ARG A 22 0.22 -20.52 -4.80
C ARG A 22 -1.10 -19.80 -5.11
N GLY A 23 -1.01 -18.56 -5.57
CA GLY A 23 -2.06 -17.92 -6.36
C GLY A 23 -1.81 -18.17 -7.84
N ALA A 24 -2.86 -18.34 -8.65
CA ALA A 24 -2.74 -18.31 -10.10
C ALA A 24 -2.42 -16.86 -10.51
N TYR A 25 -1.19 -16.61 -10.96
CA TYR A 25 -0.82 -15.32 -11.52
C TYR A 25 -1.62 -15.07 -12.80
N GLY A 26 -2.06 -13.83 -13.00
CA GLY A 26 -2.61 -13.42 -14.29
C GLY A 26 -1.52 -13.46 -15.37
N ASP A 27 -1.89 -13.86 -16.57
CA ASP A 27 -0.99 -13.78 -17.72
C ASP A 27 -0.69 -12.30 -18.03
N PRO A 28 0.58 -11.93 -18.25
CA PRO A 28 0.92 -10.58 -18.70
C PRO A 28 0.19 -10.23 -20.01
N VAL A 29 -0.21 -8.97 -20.17
CA VAL A 29 -0.75 -8.47 -21.44
C VAL A 29 0.32 -8.49 -22.53
N GLU A 30 -0.07 -8.76 -23.78
CA GLU A 30 0.86 -8.87 -24.93
C GLU A 30 1.72 -7.61 -25.16
N ARG A 31 1.18 -6.44 -24.78
CA ARG A 31 1.91 -5.16 -24.75
C ARG A 31 1.53 -4.43 -23.47
N GLY A 32 2.51 -4.19 -22.60
CA GLY A 32 2.31 -3.40 -21.38
C GLY A 32 1.81 -1.98 -21.70
N CYS A 33 1.02 -1.41 -20.79
CA CYS A 33 0.48 -0.06 -20.94
C CYS A 33 1.48 1.00 -20.47
N ASP A 34 1.54 2.09 -21.24
CA ASP A 34 2.38 3.25 -20.93
C ASP A 34 1.56 4.33 -20.23
N VAL A 35 2.19 5.00 -19.26
CA VAL A 35 1.68 6.25 -18.71
C VAL A 35 1.98 7.42 -19.64
N LYS A 36 1.29 8.54 -19.44
CA LYS A 36 1.58 9.78 -20.18
C LYS A 36 3.05 10.19 -20.01
N ASN A 37 3.72 10.56 -21.10
CA ASN A 37 5.16 10.87 -21.09
C ASN A 37 6.04 9.75 -20.48
N ALA A 38 5.72 8.48 -20.78
CA ALA A 38 6.46 7.31 -20.29
C ALA A 38 7.98 7.38 -20.58
N ASP A 39 8.39 8.04 -21.67
CA ASP A 39 9.79 8.30 -22.03
C ASP A 39 10.56 9.10 -20.97
N LYS A 40 9.85 9.85 -20.12
CA LYS A 40 10.42 10.67 -19.04
C LYS A 40 10.26 10.05 -17.67
N TRP A 41 9.61 8.89 -17.57
CA TRP A 41 9.43 8.21 -16.30
C TRP A 41 10.74 7.59 -15.83
N SER A 42 11.00 7.64 -14.52
CA SER A 42 12.12 6.94 -13.90
C SER A 42 11.69 6.34 -12.56
N PRO A 43 12.23 5.19 -12.16
CA PRO A 43 11.89 4.57 -10.88
C PRO A 43 12.11 5.50 -9.69
N SER A 44 11.10 5.65 -8.83
CA SER A 44 11.10 6.58 -7.69
C SER A 44 11.14 5.83 -6.35
N LYS A 45 9.99 5.59 -5.71
CA LYS A 45 9.88 4.92 -4.40
C LYS A 45 10.26 3.44 -4.47
N PHE A 46 9.85 2.75 -5.54
CA PHE A 46 10.13 1.33 -5.77
C PHE A 46 11.02 1.12 -7.00
N VAL A 47 11.91 0.13 -6.92
CA VAL A 47 12.85 -0.24 -7.98
C VAL A 47 13.02 -1.76 -8.03
N TYR A 48 13.16 -2.34 -9.22
CA TYR A 48 13.56 -3.73 -9.35
C TYR A 48 15.08 -3.89 -9.18
N ARG A 49 15.50 -4.80 -8.28
CA ARG A 49 16.90 -5.21 -8.12
C ARG A 49 16.99 -6.72 -8.05
N LYS A 50 17.76 -7.32 -8.95
CA LYS A 50 17.90 -8.79 -9.07
C LYS A 50 16.53 -9.49 -9.15
N GLY A 51 15.62 -8.94 -9.94
CA GLY A 51 14.28 -9.49 -10.15
C GLY A 51 13.31 -9.35 -8.97
N ARG A 52 13.64 -8.53 -7.96
CA ARG A 52 12.76 -8.26 -6.81
C ARG A 52 12.43 -6.78 -6.71
N LEU A 53 11.16 -6.46 -6.45
CA LEU A 53 10.73 -5.11 -6.12
C LEU A 53 11.24 -4.76 -4.72
N VAL A 54 11.98 -3.66 -4.61
CA VAL A 54 12.51 -3.15 -3.34
C VAL A 54 12.37 -1.64 -3.29
N SER A 55 12.47 -1.06 -2.09
CA SER A 55 12.56 0.39 -1.94
C SER A 55 13.81 0.96 -2.62
N SER A 56 13.69 2.17 -3.14
CA SER A 56 14.83 2.92 -3.69
C SER A 56 15.90 3.18 -2.63
N ARG A 57 17.15 3.21 -3.09
CA ARG A 57 18.29 3.61 -2.26
C ARG A 57 18.70 5.07 -2.50
N ASN A 58 17.96 5.79 -3.33
CA ASN A 58 18.05 7.24 -3.40
C ASN A 58 17.40 7.83 -2.13
N PRO A 59 18.14 8.57 -1.27
CA PRO A 59 17.57 9.21 -0.08
C PRO A 59 16.47 10.24 -0.40
N ASP A 60 16.47 10.82 -1.60
CA ASP A 60 15.49 11.82 -2.04
C ASP A 60 14.14 11.18 -2.39
N GLU A 61 14.13 9.87 -2.67
CA GLU A 61 12.91 9.09 -2.92
C GLU A 61 12.47 8.31 -1.68
N VAL A 62 13.42 7.70 -0.96
CA VAL A 62 13.14 6.94 0.27
C VAL A 62 14.20 7.22 1.32
N ARG A 63 13.77 7.87 2.41
CA ARG A 63 14.61 8.13 3.59
C ARG A 63 15.19 6.82 4.11
N VAL A 64 16.46 6.86 4.53
CA VAL A 64 17.19 5.67 5.00
C VAL A 64 16.41 4.91 6.08
N ALA A 65 15.82 5.64 7.03
CA ALA A 65 15.10 5.05 8.15
C ALA A 65 13.85 4.27 7.75
N SER A 66 13.24 4.56 6.60
CA SER A 66 11.99 3.92 6.16
C SER A 66 12.21 2.71 5.25
N ARG A 67 13.47 2.42 4.86
CA ARG A 67 13.78 1.44 3.81
C ARG A 67 13.28 0.04 4.14
N LEU A 68 13.47 -0.43 5.37
CA LEU A 68 12.99 -1.76 5.75
C LEU A 68 11.47 -1.87 5.65
N MET A 69 10.73 -0.81 6.04
CA MET A 69 9.27 -0.80 5.95
C MET A 69 8.82 -0.75 4.49
N VAL A 70 9.39 0.13 3.67
CA VAL A 70 9.05 0.21 2.24
C VAL A 70 9.44 -1.08 1.52
N ASP A 71 10.49 -1.78 1.94
CA ASP A 71 10.82 -3.13 1.45
C ASP A 71 9.71 -4.14 1.78
N ARG A 72 9.03 -4.04 2.93
CA ARG A 72 7.87 -4.90 3.26
C ARG A 72 6.66 -4.58 2.39
N ILE A 73 6.39 -3.29 2.15
CA ILE A 73 5.32 -2.86 1.24
C ILE A 73 5.58 -3.36 -0.18
N ALA A 74 6.82 -3.27 -0.65
CA ALA A 74 7.23 -3.72 -1.98
C ALA A 74 6.93 -5.22 -2.20
N VAL A 75 7.18 -6.07 -1.20
CA VAL A 75 6.86 -7.51 -1.27
C VAL A 75 5.36 -7.74 -1.45
N LEU A 76 4.51 -6.96 -0.77
CA LEU A 76 3.06 -7.10 -0.88
C LEU A 76 2.56 -6.68 -2.26
N TYR A 77 3.09 -5.58 -2.81
CA TYR A 77 2.79 -5.18 -4.19
C TYR A 77 3.29 -6.18 -5.23
N GLU A 78 4.56 -6.63 -5.13
CA GLU A 78 5.13 -7.64 -6.01
C GLU A 78 4.29 -8.93 -6.02
N THR A 79 3.77 -9.33 -4.85
CA THR A 79 2.96 -10.54 -4.72
C THR A 79 1.57 -10.36 -5.30
N HIS A 80 0.88 -9.25 -4.99
CA HIS A 80 -0.55 -9.11 -5.23
C HIS A 80 -0.92 -8.34 -6.49
N ILE A 81 -0.01 -7.55 -7.08
CA ILE A 81 -0.29 -6.91 -8.37
C ILE A 81 -0.54 -7.96 -9.47
N PRO A 82 0.32 -8.97 -9.66
CA PRO A 82 0.09 -10.00 -10.67
C PRO A 82 -1.18 -10.84 -10.46
N GLU A 83 -1.70 -10.93 -9.24
CA GLU A 83 -2.91 -11.70 -8.91
C GLU A 83 -4.20 -10.90 -9.12
N HIS A 84 -4.13 -9.57 -9.10
CA HIS A 84 -5.31 -8.74 -8.90
C HIS A 84 -5.44 -7.57 -9.86
N VAL A 85 -4.34 -7.05 -10.41
CA VAL A 85 -4.39 -6.01 -11.43
C VAL A 85 -4.79 -6.63 -12.76
N ARG A 86 -5.75 -6.00 -13.42
CA ARG A 86 -6.23 -6.35 -14.76
C ARG A 86 -7.00 -5.19 -15.37
N GLY A 87 -7.13 -5.19 -16.68
CA GLY A 87 -7.99 -4.26 -17.42
C GLY A 87 -7.57 -2.80 -17.20
N ARG A 88 -8.55 -1.90 -17.20
CA ARG A 88 -8.31 -0.45 -17.09
C ARG A 88 -8.04 -0.07 -15.64
N LEU A 89 -6.87 0.51 -15.37
CA LEU A 89 -6.39 0.86 -14.04
C LEU A 89 -6.46 2.38 -13.81
N VAL A 90 -6.89 2.79 -12.63
CA VAL A 90 -6.68 4.16 -12.13
C VAL A 90 -5.77 4.15 -10.90
N ASP A 91 -4.73 4.98 -10.94
CA ASP A 91 -3.77 5.20 -9.86
C ASP A 91 -4.13 6.51 -9.16
N LEU A 92 -4.82 6.40 -8.02
CA LEU A 92 -5.36 7.54 -7.26
C LEU A 92 -4.31 8.02 -6.24
N GLY A 93 -3.88 9.28 -6.35
CA GLY A 93 -2.76 9.81 -5.58
C GLY A 93 -1.42 9.32 -6.11
N SER A 94 -1.27 9.32 -7.43
CA SER A 94 -0.18 8.64 -8.14
C SER A 94 1.22 9.21 -7.88
N GLY A 95 1.37 10.47 -7.47
CA GLY A 95 2.67 11.06 -7.14
C GLY A 95 3.67 11.00 -8.30
N LYS A 96 4.78 10.26 -8.15
CA LYS A 96 5.75 9.99 -9.25
C LYS A 96 5.48 8.66 -9.97
N VAL A 97 4.27 8.13 -9.84
CA VAL A 97 3.81 6.84 -10.36
C VAL A 97 4.77 5.69 -9.99
N PRO A 98 5.02 5.46 -8.69
CA PRO A 98 6.11 4.61 -8.23
C PRO A 98 5.92 3.12 -8.53
N LEU A 99 4.70 2.68 -8.84
CA LEU A 99 4.35 1.27 -9.05
C LEU A 99 4.16 0.91 -10.54
N TRP A 100 4.37 1.84 -11.47
CA TRP A 100 4.09 1.62 -12.89
C TRP A 100 4.83 0.40 -13.45
N ASP A 101 6.13 0.26 -13.17
CA ASP A 101 6.91 -0.90 -13.64
C ASP A 101 6.40 -2.24 -13.10
N THR A 102 5.65 -2.23 -11.99
CA THR A 102 5.06 -3.43 -11.40
C THR A 102 3.71 -3.78 -12.02
N TYR A 103 2.86 -2.80 -12.36
CA TYR A 103 1.52 -3.05 -12.88
C TYR A 103 1.36 -2.92 -14.41
N ARG A 104 2.32 -2.30 -15.12
CA ARG A 104 2.23 -2.01 -16.57
C ARG A 104 1.98 -3.24 -17.44
N ASN A 105 2.45 -4.41 -17.02
CA ASN A 105 2.30 -5.67 -17.76
C ASN A 105 1.00 -6.41 -17.42
N TYR A 106 0.15 -5.86 -16.55
CA TYR A 106 -1.11 -6.49 -16.14
C TYR A 106 -2.32 -5.60 -16.45
N ALA A 107 -2.14 -4.28 -16.50
CA ALA A 107 -3.17 -3.33 -16.91
C ALA A 107 -3.18 -3.13 -18.43
N THR A 108 -4.36 -2.91 -19.01
CA THR A 108 -4.55 -2.58 -20.43
C THR A 108 -4.43 -1.08 -20.71
N GLU A 109 -4.72 -0.25 -19.71
CA GLU A 109 -4.59 1.21 -19.73
C GLU A 109 -4.40 1.70 -18.29
N VAL A 110 -3.65 2.79 -18.10
CA VAL A 110 -3.39 3.41 -16.80
C VAL A 110 -3.80 4.87 -16.87
N VAL A 111 -4.63 5.29 -15.91
CA VAL A 111 -5.01 6.68 -15.69
C VAL A 111 -4.38 7.14 -14.37
N CYS A 112 -3.51 8.14 -14.41
CA CYS A 112 -2.89 8.71 -13.23
C CYS A 112 -3.67 9.94 -12.73
N VAL A 113 -4.05 9.91 -11.46
CA VAL A 113 -4.79 10.99 -10.78
C VAL A 113 -4.00 11.44 -9.56
N ASP A 114 -4.00 12.74 -9.31
CA ASP A 114 -3.34 13.37 -8.18
C ASP A 114 -3.93 14.76 -7.95
N TRP A 115 -3.69 15.35 -6.79
CA TRP A 115 -4.23 16.66 -6.43
C TRP A 115 -3.33 17.82 -6.88
N GLU A 116 -3.88 19.04 -6.86
CA GLU A 116 -3.18 20.21 -7.41
C GLU A 116 -1.89 20.58 -6.69
N ASN A 117 -1.86 20.39 -5.38
CA ASN A 117 -0.72 20.74 -4.54
C ASN A 117 0.16 19.52 -4.24
N SER A 118 0.20 18.52 -5.13
CA SER A 118 1.13 17.40 -5.00
C SER A 118 2.56 17.92 -4.85
N LEU A 119 3.34 17.28 -3.96
CA LEU A 119 4.71 17.68 -3.63
C LEU A 119 5.66 17.61 -4.85
N HIS A 120 5.22 17.00 -5.94
CA HIS A 120 6.02 16.74 -7.13
C HIS A 120 5.26 17.15 -8.39
N PRO A 121 5.89 17.86 -9.35
CA PRO A 121 5.29 18.09 -10.65
C PRO A 121 5.17 16.75 -11.40
N ASN A 122 3.98 16.16 -11.39
CA ASN A 122 3.69 14.88 -12.03
C ASN A 122 3.42 15.07 -13.52
N ARG A 123 4.45 14.82 -14.35
CA ARG A 123 4.34 14.90 -15.81
C ARG A 123 3.57 13.74 -16.43
N HIS A 124 3.23 12.73 -15.62
CA HIS A 124 2.48 11.55 -16.02
C HIS A 124 0.98 11.69 -15.72
N LEU A 125 0.55 12.83 -15.20
CA LEU A 125 -0.82 13.06 -14.75
C LEU A 125 -1.81 13.18 -15.92
N ASP A 126 -2.90 12.43 -15.81
CA ASP A 126 -4.05 12.51 -16.71
C ASP A 126 -5.10 13.47 -16.16
N TYR A 127 -5.38 13.40 -14.85
CA TYR A 127 -6.37 14.23 -14.17
C TYR A 127 -5.84 14.81 -12.86
N GLN A 128 -6.17 16.08 -12.64
CA GLN A 128 -5.91 16.78 -11.38
C GLN A 128 -7.22 16.85 -10.58
N CYS A 129 -7.31 16.14 -9.46
CA CYS A 129 -8.56 15.97 -8.70
C CYS A 129 -8.33 16.00 -7.19
N ASP A 130 -9.25 16.61 -6.44
CA ASP A 130 -9.40 16.34 -5.01
C ASP A 130 -10.16 15.02 -4.82
N LEU A 131 -9.50 14.02 -4.26
CA LEU A 131 -10.07 12.70 -4.01
C LEU A 131 -11.14 12.70 -2.91
N SER A 132 -11.32 13.81 -2.20
CA SER A 132 -12.43 14.05 -1.26
C SER A 132 -13.73 14.47 -1.95
N GLN A 133 -13.70 14.66 -3.28
CA GLN A 133 -14.84 15.09 -4.10
C GLN A 133 -15.27 13.98 -5.07
N LYS A 134 -16.39 14.22 -5.76
CA LYS A 134 -16.81 13.37 -6.88
C LYS A 134 -15.77 13.42 -8.00
N LEU A 135 -15.30 12.26 -8.42
CA LEU A 135 -14.28 12.12 -9.46
C LEU A 135 -14.90 12.29 -10.86
N PRO A 136 -14.18 12.85 -11.84
CA PRO A 136 -14.67 13.14 -13.19
C PRO A 136 -14.73 11.88 -14.09
N PHE A 137 -15.01 10.73 -13.51
CA PHE A 137 -15.12 9.44 -14.20
C PHE A 137 -16.57 8.97 -14.23
N LYS A 138 -16.92 8.20 -15.25
CA LYS A 138 -18.19 7.49 -15.36
C LYS A 138 -18.25 6.34 -14.35
N ASP A 139 -19.46 5.89 -14.10
CA ASP A 139 -19.68 4.69 -13.31
C ASP A 139 -19.08 3.48 -14.04
N ARG A 140 -18.51 2.54 -13.29
CA ARG A 140 -18.00 1.25 -13.81
C ARG A 140 -16.96 1.40 -14.94
N GLU A 141 -16.14 2.44 -14.86
CA GLU A 141 -15.14 2.81 -15.86
C GLU A 141 -13.78 2.08 -15.70
N PHE A 142 -13.46 1.56 -14.51
CA PHE A 142 -12.19 0.92 -14.21
C PHE A 142 -12.35 -0.51 -13.68
N ASP A 143 -11.40 -1.37 -14.00
CA ASP A 143 -11.30 -2.74 -13.47
C ASP A 143 -10.42 -2.79 -12.22
N THR A 144 -9.47 -1.86 -12.10
CA THR A 144 -8.48 -1.81 -11.02
C THR A 144 -8.30 -0.40 -10.49
N VAL A 145 -8.22 -0.26 -9.16
CA VAL A 145 -7.77 0.94 -8.46
C VAL A 145 -6.48 0.64 -7.69
N ILE A 146 -5.50 1.53 -7.77
CA ILE A 146 -4.35 1.60 -6.85
C ILE A 146 -4.55 2.82 -5.94
N LEU A 147 -4.38 2.62 -4.64
CA LEU A 147 -4.42 3.69 -3.63
C LEU A 147 -3.28 3.48 -2.62
N SER A 148 -2.10 3.99 -2.95
CA SER A 148 -0.86 3.67 -2.21
C SER A 148 -0.40 4.81 -1.30
N ASP A 149 -0.56 4.66 0.02
CA ASP A 149 -0.23 5.69 1.01
C ASP A 149 -0.96 7.03 0.73
N VAL A 150 -2.28 6.96 0.55
CA VAL A 150 -3.12 8.11 0.17
C VAL A 150 -4.30 8.30 1.12
N ILE A 151 -4.96 7.22 1.53
CA ILE A 151 -6.23 7.30 2.27
C ILE A 151 -6.10 8.04 3.62
N GLU A 152 -4.96 7.95 4.28
CA GLU A 152 -4.61 8.68 5.51
C GLU A 152 -4.60 10.20 5.33
N HIS A 153 -4.40 10.67 4.09
CA HIS A 153 -4.35 12.06 3.70
C HIS A 153 -5.71 12.60 3.24
N ILE A 154 -6.76 11.77 3.23
CA ILE A 154 -8.09 12.17 2.77
C ILE A 154 -8.96 12.58 3.95
N PRO A 155 -9.35 13.86 4.09
CA PRO A 155 -10.17 14.33 5.22
C PRO A 155 -11.60 13.77 5.20
N GLN A 156 -12.14 13.40 4.04
CA GLN A 156 -13.45 12.79 3.87
C GLN A 156 -13.34 11.40 3.23
N PRO A 157 -12.80 10.40 3.96
CA PRO A 157 -12.48 9.10 3.37
C PRO A 157 -13.72 8.35 2.88
N ASP A 158 -14.90 8.58 3.47
CA ASP A 158 -16.13 7.93 3.03
C ASP A 158 -16.54 8.34 1.61
N THR A 159 -16.26 9.59 1.20
CA THR A 159 -16.47 10.04 -0.19
C THR A 159 -15.58 9.24 -1.13
N LEU A 160 -14.28 9.12 -0.82
CA LEU A 160 -13.36 8.35 -1.65
C LEU A 160 -13.76 6.87 -1.75
N TRP A 161 -14.16 6.24 -0.65
CA TRP A 161 -14.65 4.86 -0.67
C TRP A 161 -15.87 4.69 -1.58
N LYS A 162 -16.85 5.60 -1.51
CA LYS A 162 -18.03 5.59 -2.40
C LYS A 162 -17.65 5.84 -3.85
N GLU A 163 -16.72 6.75 -4.12
CA GLU A 163 -16.26 7.03 -5.48
C GLU A 163 -15.47 5.88 -6.07
N MET A 164 -14.56 5.24 -5.31
CA MET A 164 -13.90 4.00 -5.73
C MET A 164 -14.92 2.92 -6.08
N ALA A 165 -15.96 2.75 -5.25
CA ALA A 165 -17.04 1.83 -5.56
C ALA A 165 -17.78 2.22 -6.84
N ARG A 166 -18.12 3.50 -7.02
CA ARG A 166 -18.84 3.99 -8.21
C ARG A 166 -18.06 3.75 -9.50
N ILE A 167 -16.78 4.13 -9.53
CA ILE A 167 -15.95 4.07 -10.74
C ILE A 167 -15.48 2.65 -11.07
N LEU A 168 -15.42 1.74 -10.10
CA LEU A 168 -15.05 0.34 -10.37
C LEU A 168 -16.20 -0.41 -11.06
N ALA A 169 -15.87 -1.21 -12.07
CA ALA A 169 -16.76 -2.17 -12.69
C ALA A 169 -17.17 -3.27 -11.67
N PRO A 170 -18.27 -4.00 -11.88
CA PRO A 170 -18.60 -5.18 -11.09
C PRO A 170 -17.42 -6.17 -11.06
N ASN A 171 -17.06 -6.66 -9.87
CA ASN A 171 -15.86 -7.48 -9.63
C ASN A 171 -14.50 -6.78 -9.86
N GLY A 172 -14.51 -5.47 -10.11
CA GLY A 172 -13.32 -4.63 -10.09
C GLY A 172 -12.67 -4.63 -8.70
N LYS A 173 -11.35 -4.44 -8.63
CA LYS A 173 -10.58 -4.53 -7.38
C LYS A 173 -9.86 -3.24 -7.05
N ALA A 174 -9.67 -2.97 -5.77
CA ALA A 174 -8.77 -1.93 -5.29
C ALA A 174 -7.66 -2.57 -4.45
N LEU A 175 -6.40 -2.18 -4.70
CA LEU A 175 -5.25 -2.51 -3.86
C LEU A 175 -4.87 -1.24 -3.10
N ILE A 176 -4.91 -1.33 -1.77
CA ILE A 176 -4.79 -0.17 -0.88
C ILE A 176 -3.71 -0.46 0.16
N ASN A 177 -2.84 0.52 0.43
CA ASN A 177 -1.97 0.49 1.60
C ASN A 177 -2.04 1.80 2.37
N THR A 178 -1.91 1.72 3.70
CA THR A 178 -1.98 2.87 4.61
C THR A 178 -1.19 2.62 5.89
N PRO A 179 -0.58 3.64 6.52
CA PRO A 179 0.19 3.53 7.75
C PRO A 179 -0.68 3.47 9.02
N PHE A 180 -0.08 2.93 10.09
CA PHE A 180 -0.62 2.89 11.45
C PHE A 180 0.41 3.38 12.48
N TYR A 181 1.57 2.73 12.59
CA TYR A 181 2.70 3.23 13.39
C TYR A 181 3.69 3.98 12.49
N TYR A 182 3.39 5.24 12.19
CA TYR A 182 4.24 6.12 11.40
C TYR A 182 4.21 7.56 11.93
N PRO A 183 5.33 8.30 11.95
CA PRO A 183 5.35 9.71 12.33
C PRO A 183 4.39 10.55 11.48
N LEU A 184 4.06 11.76 11.95
CA LEU A 184 3.38 12.73 11.11
C LEU A 184 4.22 13.03 9.86
N HIS A 185 3.55 13.08 8.71
CA HIS A 185 4.15 13.37 7.40
C HIS A 185 3.18 14.17 6.54
N GLU A 186 3.65 14.80 5.47
CA GLU A 186 2.80 15.60 4.56
C GLU A 186 1.88 16.61 5.27
N THR A 187 2.36 17.17 6.39
CA THR A 187 1.60 18.11 7.23
C THR A 187 1.24 19.38 6.44
N PRO A 188 0.00 19.90 6.55
CA PRO A 188 -1.03 19.54 7.54
C PRO A 188 -1.99 18.41 7.11
N HIS A 189 -1.74 17.72 6.00
CA HIS A 189 -2.69 16.81 5.36
C HIS A 189 -2.50 15.35 5.80
N ASP A 190 -2.39 15.07 7.09
CA ASP A 190 -2.19 13.71 7.64
C ASP A 190 -3.18 13.43 8.76
N TYR A 191 -4.33 12.87 8.40
CA TYR A 191 -5.54 12.90 9.20
C TYR A 191 -5.78 11.62 10.00
N TYR A 192 -5.42 10.45 9.44
CA TYR A 192 -5.87 9.16 9.98
C TYR A 192 -4.75 8.15 10.19
N ARG A 193 -4.92 7.31 11.22
CA ARG A 193 -4.21 6.04 11.40
C ARG A 193 -5.26 4.93 11.47
N TYR A 194 -5.30 4.07 10.47
CA TYR A 194 -6.39 3.10 10.32
C TYR A 194 -6.09 1.80 11.05
N THR A 195 -7.03 1.34 11.88
CA THR A 195 -7.07 -0.06 12.33
C THR A 195 -7.72 -0.94 11.28
N GLU A 196 -7.52 -2.26 11.37
CA GLU A 196 -8.20 -3.21 10.47
C GLU A 196 -9.74 -3.09 10.55
N TYR A 197 -10.30 -2.79 11.72
CA TYR A 197 -11.74 -2.66 11.92
C TYR A 197 -12.31 -1.47 11.17
N ALA A 198 -11.58 -0.35 11.15
CA ALA A 198 -11.97 0.83 10.37
C ALA A 198 -11.98 0.50 8.88
N LEU A 199 -10.90 -0.13 8.37
CA LEU A 199 -10.78 -0.52 6.96
C LEU A 199 -11.90 -1.48 6.52
N ARG A 200 -12.18 -2.53 7.31
CA ARG A 200 -13.29 -3.46 7.05
C ARG A 200 -14.64 -2.76 7.06
N ARG A 201 -14.84 -1.82 7.99
CA ARG A 201 -16.08 -1.05 8.08
C ARG A 201 -16.29 -0.18 6.84
N PHE A 202 -15.28 0.56 6.41
CA PHE A 202 -15.37 1.40 5.20
C PHE A 202 -15.61 0.56 3.95
N ALA A 203 -14.85 -0.52 3.77
CA ALA A 203 -15.05 -1.45 2.65
C ALA A 203 -16.50 -1.96 2.60
N ARG A 204 -17.03 -2.48 3.73
CA ARG A 204 -18.40 -2.99 3.81
C ARG A 204 -19.44 -1.91 3.48
N LEU A 205 -19.28 -0.70 4.01
CA LEU A 205 -20.25 0.38 3.78
C LEU A 205 -20.24 0.90 2.34
N ALA A 206 -19.14 0.77 1.63
CA ALA A 206 -19.03 1.13 0.23
C ALA A 206 -19.33 -0.03 -0.74
N GLY A 207 -19.82 -1.17 -0.24
CA GLY A 207 -20.20 -2.30 -1.09
C GLY A 207 -19.02 -3.13 -1.60
N PHE A 208 -17.97 -3.26 -0.79
CA PHE A 208 -16.82 -4.10 -1.10
C PHE A 208 -16.79 -5.40 -0.27
N GLU A 209 -16.35 -6.47 -0.92
CA GLU A 209 -15.84 -7.69 -0.28
C GLU A 209 -14.34 -7.51 0.02
N VAL A 210 -13.92 -7.82 1.25
CA VAL A 210 -12.49 -7.82 1.62
C VAL A 210 -11.89 -9.18 1.27
N LEU A 211 -11.12 -9.24 0.18
CA LEU A 211 -10.41 -10.45 -0.23
C LEU A 211 -9.15 -10.68 0.60
N LEU A 212 -8.47 -9.60 0.96
CA LEU A 212 -7.24 -9.60 1.74
C LEU A 212 -7.20 -8.38 2.64
N LEU A 213 -6.82 -8.57 3.90
CA LEU A 213 -6.38 -7.49 4.78
C LEU A 213 -5.26 -8.03 5.65
N LYS A 214 -4.05 -7.51 5.47
CA LYS A 214 -2.85 -7.96 6.16
C LYS A 214 -2.22 -6.79 6.93
N PRO A 215 -1.91 -6.97 8.23
CA PRO A 215 -1.00 -6.06 8.89
C PRO A 215 0.38 -6.17 8.24
N MET A 216 1.07 -5.04 8.11
CA MET A 216 2.40 -4.97 7.55
C MET A 216 3.44 -4.84 8.67
N GLY A 217 4.54 -5.60 8.55
CA GLY A 217 5.67 -5.63 9.48
C GLY A 217 5.30 -6.01 10.91
N GLY A 218 5.91 -5.37 11.90
CA GLY A 218 5.74 -5.69 13.32
C GLY A 218 6.72 -4.87 14.16
N VAL A 219 6.88 -5.26 15.43
CA VAL A 219 7.79 -4.58 16.36
C VAL A 219 9.23 -4.44 15.81
N PRO A 220 9.85 -5.45 15.16
CA PRO A 220 11.20 -5.29 14.61
C PRO A 220 11.30 -4.14 13.59
N GLU A 221 10.35 -4.04 12.66
CA GLU A 221 10.32 -2.97 11.66
C GLU A 221 10.06 -1.60 12.29
N ILE A 222 9.15 -1.53 13.27
CA ILE A 222 8.84 -0.30 14.00
C ILE A 222 10.08 0.19 14.76
N LEU A 223 10.79 -0.70 15.45
CA LEU A 223 12.03 -0.35 16.16
C LEU A 223 13.12 0.09 15.19
N ALA A 224 13.29 -0.61 14.06
CA ALA A 224 14.25 -0.23 13.04
C ALA A 224 14.01 1.20 12.53
N ASP A 225 12.75 1.52 12.26
CA ASP A 225 12.33 2.83 11.76
C ASP A 225 12.50 3.93 12.82
N LEU A 226 11.96 3.72 14.04
CA LEU A 226 12.07 4.68 15.13
C LEU A 226 13.53 4.96 15.51
N LEU A 227 14.34 3.93 15.76
CA LEU A 227 15.75 4.10 16.12
C LEU A 227 16.54 4.77 15.00
N ALA A 228 16.33 4.35 13.74
CA ALA A 228 17.03 4.96 12.61
C ALA A 228 16.67 6.43 12.42
N ARG A 229 15.42 6.84 12.70
CA ARG A 229 15.03 8.27 12.65
C ARG A 229 15.67 9.07 13.77
N GLN A 230 15.72 8.55 14.99
CA GLN A 230 16.29 9.30 16.13
C GLN A 230 17.79 9.57 15.95
N VAL A 231 18.54 8.64 15.38
CA VAL A 231 19.98 8.87 15.14
C VAL A 231 20.26 9.81 13.97
N GLN A 232 19.31 10.04 13.06
CA GLN A 232 19.52 10.92 11.90
C GLN A 232 19.75 12.39 12.28
N PHE A 233 19.33 12.81 13.46
CA PHE A 233 19.57 14.17 13.96
C PHE A 233 21.02 14.40 14.41
N ILE A 234 21.84 13.35 14.53
CA ILE A 234 23.23 13.46 14.97
C ILE A 234 24.12 13.91 13.78
N PRO A 235 24.71 15.12 13.81
CA PRO A 235 25.52 15.64 12.71
C PRO A 235 26.72 14.74 12.39
N GLY A 236 27.06 14.60 11.10
CA GLY A 236 28.23 13.86 10.60
C GLY A 236 28.10 12.33 10.60
N VAL A 237 27.51 11.72 11.65
CA VAL A 237 27.48 10.25 11.81
C VAL A 237 26.07 9.63 11.72
N GLY A 238 25.02 10.42 11.92
CA GLY A 238 23.65 9.93 12.08
C GLY A 238 23.13 9.09 10.91
N ARG A 239 23.45 9.51 9.67
CA ARG A 239 23.06 8.77 8.47
C ARG A 239 23.75 7.40 8.38
N GLY A 240 25.01 7.30 8.77
CA GLY A 240 25.74 6.03 8.81
C GLY A 240 25.15 5.08 9.84
N LEU A 241 24.87 5.58 11.05
CA LEU A 241 24.20 4.82 12.10
C LEU A 241 22.82 4.31 11.67
N ALA A 242 22.02 5.15 11.00
CA ALA A 242 20.72 4.75 10.46
C ALA A 242 20.83 3.61 9.45
N VAL A 243 21.85 3.62 8.58
CA VAL A 243 22.11 2.51 7.63
C VAL A 243 22.46 1.22 8.39
N VAL A 244 23.30 1.30 9.42
CA VAL A 244 23.68 0.14 10.25
C VAL A 244 22.47 -0.44 10.98
N ILE A 245 21.66 0.40 11.63
CA ILE A 245 20.42 -0.03 12.31
C ILE A 245 19.50 -0.74 11.33
N GLN A 246 19.21 -0.13 10.18
CA GLN A 246 18.37 -0.74 9.14
C GLN A 246 18.96 -2.06 8.63
N GLY A 247 20.29 -2.14 8.49
CA GLY A 247 21.00 -3.36 8.11
C GLY A 247 20.82 -4.49 9.12
N ILE A 248 21.00 -4.22 10.42
CA ILE A 248 20.85 -5.19 11.51
C ILE A 248 19.42 -5.75 11.50
N PHE A 249 18.40 -4.88 11.51
CA PHE A 249 17.02 -5.32 11.52
C PHE A 249 16.61 -6.01 10.21
N ARG A 250 17.16 -5.61 9.06
CA ARG A 250 16.97 -6.32 7.79
C ARG A 250 17.51 -7.75 7.85
N VAL A 251 18.72 -7.93 8.38
CA VAL A 251 19.31 -9.28 8.55
C VAL A 251 18.47 -10.10 9.51
N PHE A 252 18.10 -9.52 10.66
CA PHE A 252 17.27 -10.19 11.67
C PHE A 252 15.92 -10.63 11.11
N THR A 253 15.17 -9.73 10.47
CA THR A 253 13.86 -10.03 9.83
C THR A 253 13.98 -10.96 8.61
N GLY A 254 15.21 -11.19 8.12
CA GLY A 254 15.53 -12.23 7.14
C GLY A 254 15.71 -13.63 7.73
N THR A 255 15.80 -13.77 9.06
CA THR A 255 15.87 -15.08 9.74
C THR A 255 14.48 -15.63 10.06
N ALA A 256 14.37 -16.94 10.32
CA ALA A 256 13.10 -17.56 10.73
C ALA A 256 12.56 -16.95 12.03
N LEU A 257 13.44 -16.73 13.02
CA LEU A 257 13.08 -16.11 14.29
C LEU A 257 12.58 -14.68 14.12
N GLY A 258 13.25 -13.87 13.30
CA GLY A 258 12.85 -12.49 13.05
C GLY A 258 11.54 -12.38 12.27
N ARG A 259 11.31 -13.25 11.28
CA ARG A 259 10.00 -13.34 10.59
C ARG A 259 8.88 -13.69 11.57
N MET A 260 9.07 -14.74 12.37
CA MET A 260 8.10 -15.14 13.39
C MET A 260 7.83 -13.99 14.38
N ALA A 261 8.86 -13.26 14.82
CA ALA A 261 8.70 -12.12 15.72
C ALA A 261 7.91 -10.97 15.08
N SER A 262 8.23 -10.62 13.84
CA SER A 262 7.50 -9.60 13.06
C SER A 262 6.04 -10.00 12.90
N GLU A 263 5.76 -11.20 12.37
CA GLU A 263 4.41 -11.72 12.16
C GLU A 263 3.58 -11.80 13.45
N LYS A 264 4.14 -12.35 14.53
CA LYS A 264 3.43 -12.49 15.81
C LYS A 264 3.06 -11.14 16.42
N THR A 265 3.90 -10.13 16.23
CA THR A 265 3.67 -8.79 16.79
C THR A 265 2.84 -7.90 15.87
N SER A 266 2.79 -8.18 14.57
CA SER A 266 2.07 -7.42 13.55
C SER A 266 0.59 -7.16 13.86
N ARG A 267 -0.08 -8.08 14.57
CA ARG A 267 -1.50 -7.95 14.90
C ARG A 267 -1.74 -6.85 15.94
N ALA A 268 -0.85 -6.74 16.93
CA ALA A 268 -0.96 -5.74 18.00
C ALA A 268 -0.22 -4.44 17.66
N PHE A 269 0.87 -4.55 16.88
CA PHE A 269 1.74 -3.45 16.50
C PHE A 269 2.03 -3.48 15.00
N PRO A 270 1.02 -3.27 14.13
CA PRO A 270 1.25 -3.16 12.70
C PRO A 270 1.89 -1.80 12.38
N PHE A 271 2.88 -1.74 11.49
CA PHE A 271 3.30 -0.42 11.00
C PHE A 271 2.27 0.20 10.05
N GLY A 272 1.44 -0.63 9.43
CA GLY A 272 0.36 -0.24 8.52
C GLY A 272 -0.41 -1.47 8.05
N TYR A 273 -1.30 -1.28 7.09
CA TYR A 273 -2.11 -2.33 6.51
C TYR A 273 -2.03 -2.31 4.98
N PHE A 274 -2.05 -3.51 4.40
CA PHE A 274 -2.27 -3.71 2.97
C PHE A 274 -3.58 -4.48 2.80
N MET A 275 -4.39 -4.06 1.84
CA MET A 275 -5.66 -4.71 1.58
C MET A 275 -6.00 -4.78 0.10
N VAL A 276 -6.75 -5.83 -0.23
CA VAL A 276 -7.37 -6.02 -1.53
C VAL A 276 -8.85 -6.17 -1.30
N VAL A 277 -9.61 -5.31 -1.96
CA VAL A 277 -11.08 -5.35 -1.95
C VAL A 277 -11.61 -5.57 -3.35
N LYS A 278 -12.76 -6.22 -3.44
CA LYS A 278 -13.50 -6.45 -4.69
C LYS A 278 -14.86 -5.80 -4.59
N LYS A 279 -15.23 -4.97 -5.55
CA LYS A 279 -16.57 -4.38 -5.62
C LYS A 279 -17.58 -5.51 -5.77
N LEU A 280 -18.58 -5.55 -4.89
CA LEU A 280 -19.68 -6.49 -5.01
C LEU A 280 -20.45 -6.21 -6.31
N GLY A 281 -20.91 -7.27 -6.98
CA GLY A 281 -21.70 -7.11 -8.19
C GLY A 281 -23.05 -6.47 -7.86
N GLU A 282 -23.27 -5.27 -8.40
CA GLU A 282 -24.60 -4.77 -8.77
C GLU A 282 -24.60 -4.53 -10.28
#